data_AF-A0A6B3FC85-F1
#
_entry.id   AF-A0A6B3FC85-F1
#
_cell.length_a   1.000
_cell.length_b   1.000
_cell.length_c   1.000
_cell.angle_alpha   90.00
_cell.angle_beta   90.00
_cell.angle_gamma   90.00
#
_symmetry.space_group_name_H-M   'P 1'
#
loop_
_entity.id
_entity.type
_entity.pdbx_description
1 polymer ?
#
loop_
_entity_poly.entity_id
_entity_poly.type
_entity_poly.pdbx_seq_one_letter_code
_entity_poly.pdbx_strand_id
1 'polypeptide(L)' 'MGPIRVPAGRWLVRGTDGRLTAFAFTPKGVVRWTEERRGGATWTGPDLFPVAGLDHLTVAQGANGYAHLV' A
#
# COMPACT_ATOMS: atom_id res chain seq x y z
N MET A 1 -6.24 1.45 16.26
CA MET A 1 -5.06 1.55 15.36
C MET A 1 -4.42 2.91 15.63
N GLY A 2 -3.10 3.06 15.50
CA GLY A 2 -2.51 4.40 15.48
C GLY A 2 -2.98 5.19 14.25
N PRO A 3 -2.68 6.49 14.14
CA PRO A 3 -3.08 7.27 12.97
C PRO A 3 -2.50 6.64 11.69
N ILE A 4 -3.34 6.54 10.66
CA ILE A 4 -2.94 6.15 9.31
C ILE A 4 -2.22 7.34 8.67
N ARG A 5 -1.04 7.09 8.11
CA ARG A 5 -0.18 8.07 7.45
C ARG A 5 0.05 7.65 6.00
N VAL A 6 0.16 8.64 5.12
CA VAL A 6 0.46 8.43 3.70
C VAL A 6 1.97 8.27 3.56
N PRO A 7 2.47 7.24 2.84
CA PRO A 7 3.88 7.07 2.58
C PRO A 7 4.41 8.17 1.65
N ALA A 8 5.72 8.39 1.70
CA ALA A 8 6.40 9.18 0.68
C ALA A 8 6.40 8.43 -0.67
N GLY A 9 6.55 9.18 -1.77
CA GLY A 9 6.57 8.62 -3.12
C GLY A 9 5.17 8.23 -3.62
N ARG A 10 5.01 6.99 -4.08
CA ARG A 10 3.80 6.48 -4.74
C ARG A 10 2.90 5.72 -3.77
N TRP A 11 1.93 6.39 -3.16
CA TRP A 11 0.96 5.72 -2.29
C TRP A 11 -0.06 4.85 -3.05
N LEU A 12 -0.18 5.02 -4.37
CA LEU A 12 -1.06 4.26 -5.25
C LEU A 12 -0.25 3.71 -6.44
N VAL A 13 -0.29 2.39 -6.63
CA VAL A 13 0.43 1.71 -7.71
C VAL A 13 -0.51 0.81 -8.49
N ARG A 14 -0.16 0.53 -9.74
CA ARG A 14 -0.88 -0.43 -10.58
C ARG A 14 -0.09 -1.73 -10.67
N GLY A 15 -0.63 -2.80 -10.12
CA GLY A 15 -0.01 -4.13 -10.17
C GLY A 15 0.12 -4.68 -11.58
N THR A 16 0.89 -5.75 -11.73
CA THR A 16 1.05 -6.48 -13.00
C THR A 16 -0.25 -7.13 -13.47
N ASP A 17 -1.19 -7.38 -12.56
CA ASP A 17 -2.56 -7.82 -12.85
C ASP A 17 -3.49 -6.67 -13.29
N GLY A 18 -2.95 -5.44 -13.39
CA GLY A 18 -3.64 -4.25 -13.84
C GLY A 18 -4.56 -3.61 -12.81
N ARG A 19 -4.69 -4.17 -11.60
CA ARG A 19 -5.46 -3.63 -10.47
C ARG A 19 -4.66 -2.57 -9.72
N LEU A 20 -5.35 -1.63 -9.11
CA LEU A 20 -4.72 -0.64 -8.23
C LEU A 20 -4.54 -1.21 -6.82
N THR A 21 -3.41 -0.87 -6.21
CA THR A 21 -3.10 -1.15 -4.81
C THR A 21 -2.69 0.13 -4.11
N ALA A 22 -3.37 0.46 -3.02
CA ALA A 22 -3.08 1.62 -2.18
C ALA A 22 -2.31 1.19 -0.93
N PHE A 23 -1.33 2.00 -0.53
CA PHE A 23 -0.51 1.79 0.65
C PHE A 23 -0.61 2.98 1.62
N ALA A 24 -0.67 2.66 2.90
CA ALA A 24 -0.54 3.58 4.01
C ALA A 24 0.28 2.92 5.13
N PHE A 25 0.58 3.64 6.21
CA PHE A 25 1.25 3.04 7.36
C PHE A 25 0.77 3.60 8.69
N THR A 26 0.99 2.81 9.75
CA THR A 26 0.77 3.19 11.14
C THR A 26 2.00 2.78 11.95
N PRO A 27 2.14 3.20 13.22
CA PRO A 27 3.18 2.67 14.11
C PRO A 27 3.17 1.14 14.30
N LYS A 28 2.10 0.46 13.87
CA LYS A 28 1.94 -1.00 13.94
C LYS A 28 2.31 -1.73 12.65
N GLY A 29 2.53 -1.01 11.54
CA GLY A 29 2.87 -1.62 10.26
C GLY A 29 2.24 -0.97 9.04
N VAL A 30 2.43 -1.61 7.89
CA VAL A 30 1.94 -1.17 6.59
C VAL A 30 0.49 -1.61 6.41
N VAL A 31 -0.35 -0.71 5.90
CA VAL A 31 -1.75 -0.97 5.59
C VAL A 31 -1.92 -0.95 4.08
N ARG A 32 -2.65 -1.93 3.54
CA ARG A 32 -2.85 -2.09 2.09
C ARG A 32 -4.32 -2.30 1.76
N TRP A 33 -4.74 -1.71 0.65
CA TRP A 33 -5.98 -2.04 -0.04
C TRP A 33 -5.69 -2.40 -1.49
N THR A 34 -6.46 -3.32 -2.08
CA THR A 34 -6.35 -3.65 -3.51
C THR A 34 -7.73 -3.63 -4.14
N GLU A 35 -7.87 -3.12 -5.37
CA GLU A 35 -9.13 -3.25 -6.10
C GLU A 35 -9.55 -4.72 -6.14
N GLU A 36 -10.82 -5.02 -5.93
CA GLU A 36 -11.32 -6.38 -6.14
C GLU A 36 -11.24 -6.73 -7.63
N ARG A 37 -11.70 -5.78 -8.47
CA ARG A 37 -11.67 -5.82 -9.93
C ARG A 37 -11.09 -4.53 -10.46
N ARG A 38 -10.26 -4.62 -11.52
CA ARG A 38 -9.66 -3.47 -12.20
C ARG A 38 -10.71 -2.38 -12.51
N GLY A 39 -10.46 -1.16 -12.01
CA GLY A 39 -11.31 0.01 -12.23
C GLY A 39 -12.67 -0.06 -11.54
N GLY A 40 -12.83 -0.94 -10.55
CA GLY A 40 -14.02 -1.08 -9.73
C GLY A 40 -14.02 -0.12 -8.55
N ALA A 41 -15.21 0.14 -8.00
CA ALA A 41 -15.35 0.93 -6.77
C ALA A 41 -15.09 0.10 -5.50
N THR A 42 -15.00 -1.23 -5.61
CA THR A 42 -14.81 -2.14 -4.47
C THR A 42 -13.35 -2.54 -4.30
N TRP A 43 -12.93 -2.65 -3.04
CA TRP A 43 -11.54 -2.86 -2.64
C TRP A 43 -11.48 -3.89 -1.51
N THR A 44 -10.51 -4.80 -1.58
CA THR A 44 -10.15 -5.68 -0.46
C THR A 44 -9.25 -4.95 0.52
N GLY A 45 -9.29 -5.38 1.79
CA GLY A 45 -8.54 -4.80 2.90
C GLY A 45 -9.41 -3.93 3.83
N PRO A 46 -8.80 -3.16 4.76
CA PRO A 46 -7.36 -3.01 4.95
C PRO A 46 -6.68 -4.29 5.43
N ASP A 47 -5.66 -4.73 4.69
CA ASP A 47 -4.71 -5.74 5.18
C ASP A 47 -3.60 -5.03 5.96
N LEU A 48 -3.28 -5.52 7.16
CA LEU A 48 -2.16 -5.02 7.96
C LEU A 48 -0.97 -5.99 7.87
N PHE A 49 0.17 -5.47 7.46
CA PHE A 49 1.46 -6.15 7.48
C PHE A 49 2.27 -5.62 8.68
N PRO A 50 2.40 -6.40 9.77
CA PRO A 50 2.97 -5.91 11.01
C PRO A 50 4.44 -5.52 10.88
N VAL A 51 4.76 -4.31 11.32
CA VAL A 51 6.13 -3.80 11.52
C VAL A 51 6.10 -2.93 12.77
N ALA A 52 6.80 -3.33 13.82
CA ALA A 52 6.77 -2.61 15.08
C ALA A 52 7.57 -1.30 14.99
N GLY A 53 6.98 -0.20 15.43
CA GLY A 53 7.67 1.09 15.51
C GLY A 53 7.84 1.81 14.17
N LEU A 54 7.04 1.45 13.15
CA LEU A 54 7.13 2.06 11.83
C LEU A 54 6.71 3.54 11.86
N ASP A 55 7.67 4.43 11.62
CA ASP A 55 7.49 5.89 11.66
C ASP A 55 7.59 6.57 10.29
N HIS A 56 8.23 5.91 9.33
CA HIS A 56 8.35 6.32 7.95
C HIS A 56 8.13 5.16 6.99
N LEU A 57 7.60 5.46 5.80
CA LEU A 57 7.46 4.50 4.71
C LEU A 57 7.60 5.26 3.39
N THR A 58 8.45 4.78 2.50
CA THR A 58 8.50 5.17 1.09
C THR A 58 7.99 4.02 0.23
N VAL A 59 7.14 4.35 -0.73
CA VAL A 59 6.67 3.39 -1.74
C VAL A 59 7.18 3.81 -3.11
N ALA A 60 7.86 2.88 -3.77
CA ALA A 60 8.31 3.01 -5.15
C ALA A 60 7.80 1.84 -5.99
N GLN A 61 7.78 1.99 -7.31
CA GLN A 61 7.43 0.90 -8.22
C GLN A 61 8.58 0.65 -9.19
N GLY A 62 9.10 -0.58 -9.20
CA GLY A 62 10.16 -1.00 -10.10
C GLY A 62 9.66 -1.17 -11.53
N ALA A 63 10.58 -1.23 -12.49
CA ALA A 63 10.24 -1.46 -13.90
C ALA A 63 9.57 -2.82 -14.16
N ASN A 64 9.75 -3.78 -13.24
CA ASN A 64 9.06 -5.07 -13.24
C ASN A 64 7.59 -4.99 -12.79
N GLY A 65 7.10 -3.80 -12.43
CA GLY A 65 5.71 -3.57 -12.00
C GLY A 65 5.45 -3.88 -10.53
N TYR A 66 6.45 -4.29 -9.74
CA TYR A 66 6.28 -4.58 -8.32
C TYR A 66 6.50 -3.34 -7.46
N ALA A 67 5.73 -3.24 -6.37
CA ALA A 67 5.92 -2.23 -5.35
C ALA A 67 7.09 -2.59 -4.43
N HIS A 68 7.95 -1.62 -4.16
CA HIS A 68 9.00 -1.69 -3.16
C HIS A 68 8.61 -0.80 -1.98
N LEU A 69 8.63 -1.40 -0.79
CA LEU A 69 8.37 -0.74 0.48
C LEU A 69 9.71 -0.57 1.18
N VAL A 70 10.11 0.68 1.43
CA VAL A 70 11.40 1.06 2.05
C VAL A 70 11.16 1.90 3.27
#